data_AF-A0A921HQB9-F1
#
_entry.id   AF-A0A921HQB9-F1
#
_cell.length_a   1.000
_cell.length_b   1.000
_cell.length_c   1.000
_cell.angle_alpha   90.00
_cell.angle_beta   90.00
_cell.angle_gamma   90.00
#
_symmetry.space_group_name_H-M   'P 1'
#
loop_
_entity.id
_entity.type
_entity.pdbx_description
1 polymer ?
#
loop_
_entity_poly.entity_id
_entity_poly.type
_entity_poly.pdbx_seq_one_letter_code
_entity_poly.pdbx_strand_id
1 'polypeptide(L)'
;GEKFTVDYLEKGSRADKVAGYIGQFGGDQAIYRIKGTNNWLYSMGVKAASKLPVHNYDLEQTSVIKFTQTTDLYNADGSLQNIRITKNSEWWRVDKLLYIWVPSENKAEEFYHLAPDSHWKDVLRLSNNGQYVNDHMPIKDAYVKASDIEFVENSVKLTPSNTAAEAEAAAKK
;
A
#
# COMPACT_ATOMS: atom_id res chain seq x y z
N GLY A 1 -7.37 -39.21 -7.35
CA GLY A 1 -7.13 -38.12 -6.39
C GLY A 1 -8.37 -37.93 -5.55
N GLU A 2 -8.17 -37.48 -4.32
CA GLU A 2 -9.25 -37.10 -3.40
C GLU A 2 -10.00 -35.88 -3.93
N LYS A 3 -11.29 -35.74 -3.57
CA LYS A 3 -12.15 -34.64 -4.02
C LYS A 3 -12.55 -33.79 -2.82
N PHE A 4 -12.37 -32.48 -2.96
CA PHE A 4 -12.78 -31.50 -1.95
C PHE A 4 -13.78 -30.52 -2.56
N THR A 5 -14.72 -30.05 -1.74
CA THR A 5 -15.53 -28.87 -2.06
C THR A 5 -14.82 -27.64 -1.52
N VAL A 6 -14.63 -26.65 -2.38
CA VAL A 6 -13.97 -25.38 -2.04
C VAL A 6 -14.96 -24.24 -2.19
N ASP A 7 -14.80 -23.20 -1.39
CA ASP A 7 -15.71 -22.03 -1.38
C ASP A 7 -14.99 -20.68 -1.48
N TYR A 8 -13.66 -20.67 -1.47
CA TYR A 8 -12.85 -19.46 -1.56
C TYR A 8 -11.60 -19.72 -2.38
N LEU A 9 -11.22 -18.76 -3.21
CA LEU A 9 -9.96 -18.75 -3.96
C LEU A 9 -9.24 -17.43 -3.67
N GLU A 10 -8.04 -17.52 -3.11
CA GLU A 10 -7.23 -16.36 -2.73
C GLU A 10 -5.90 -16.33 -3.48
N LYS A 11 -5.46 -15.12 -3.86
CA LYS A 11 -4.12 -14.79 -4.33
C LYS A 11 -3.50 -13.69 -3.46
N GLY A 12 -2.19 -13.46 -3.62
CA GLY A 12 -1.43 -12.43 -2.92
C GLY A 12 -0.48 -13.02 -1.88
N SER A 13 0.06 -12.17 -1.02
CA SER A 13 1.22 -12.49 -0.17
C SER A 13 1.06 -13.74 0.70
N ARG A 14 -0.16 -14.13 1.10
CA ARG A 14 -0.40 -15.37 1.83
C ARG A 14 -0.21 -16.62 0.96
N ALA A 15 -0.67 -16.59 -0.30
CA ALA A 15 -0.44 -17.67 -1.25
C ALA A 15 1.06 -17.76 -1.62
N ASP A 16 1.73 -16.62 -1.78
CA ASP A 16 3.17 -16.56 -2.11
C ASP A 16 4.02 -17.16 -0.98
N LYS A 17 3.64 -16.91 0.29
CA LYS A 17 4.28 -17.55 1.46
C LYS A 17 4.14 -19.06 1.43
N VAL A 18 2.97 -19.59 1.03
CA VAL A 18 2.77 -21.03 0.89
C VAL A 18 3.66 -21.59 -0.22
N ALA A 19 3.71 -20.94 -1.37
CA ALA A 19 4.60 -21.30 -2.48
C ALA A 19 6.06 -21.36 -2.04
N GLY A 20 6.50 -20.34 -1.29
CA GLY A 20 7.83 -20.27 -0.69
C GLY A 20 8.13 -21.41 0.28
N TYR A 21 7.20 -21.72 1.18
CA TYR A 21 7.35 -22.78 2.17
C TYR A 21 7.49 -24.17 1.54
N ILE A 22 6.74 -24.46 0.48
CA ILE A 22 6.76 -25.77 -0.19
C ILE A 22 7.76 -25.86 -1.35
N GLY A 23 8.46 -24.75 -1.67
CA GLY A 23 9.43 -24.68 -2.75
C GLY A 23 8.84 -24.88 -4.15
N GLN A 24 7.54 -24.62 -4.34
CA GLN A 24 6.87 -24.82 -5.63
C GLN A 24 6.53 -23.48 -6.27
N PHE A 25 7.35 -23.10 -7.23
CA PHE A 25 7.21 -21.90 -8.03
C PHE A 25 6.95 -22.31 -9.48
N GLY A 26 5.73 -22.07 -9.98
CA GLY A 26 5.35 -22.48 -11.33
C GLY A 26 3.85 -22.44 -11.55
N GLY A 27 3.32 -21.24 -11.78
CA GLY A 27 1.88 -21.02 -12.05
C GLY A 27 1.31 -19.86 -11.26
N ASP A 28 -0.01 -19.65 -11.41
CA ASP A 28 -0.77 -18.71 -10.60
C ASP A 28 -0.79 -19.17 -9.13
N GLN A 29 0.07 -18.56 -8.32
CA GLN A 29 0.17 -18.80 -6.88
C GLN A 29 -1.16 -18.42 -6.23
N ALA A 30 -1.87 -19.44 -5.76
CA ALA A 30 -3.18 -19.26 -5.16
C ALA A 30 -3.46 -20.38 -4.15
N ILE A 31 -4.39 -20.12 -3.24
CA ILE A 31 -4.86 -21.08 -2.26
C ILE A 31 -6.38 -21.17 -2.27
N TYR A 32 -6.90 -22.40 -2.18
CA TYR A 32 -8.33 -22.67 -2.10
C TYR A 32 -8.72 -23.05 -0.67
N ARG A 33 -9.77 -22.44 -0.12
CA ARG A 33 -10.31 -22.87 1.17
C ARG A 33 -11.26 -24.05 1.00
N ILE A 34 -11.07 -25.10 1.79
CA ILE A 34 -12.02 -26.22 1.84
C ILE A 34 -13.27 -25.76 2.60
N LYS A 35 -14.42 -25.88 1.92
CA LYS A 35 -15.71 -25.38 2.41
C LYS A 35 -16.04 -25.95 3.78
N GLY A 36 -16.42 -25.08 4.71
CA GLY A 36 -16.77 -25.46 6.09
C GLY A 36 -15.57 -25.74 7.00
N THR A 37 -14.35 -25.43 6.57
CA THR A 37 -13.12 -25.62 7.36
C THR A 37 -12.19 -24.40 7.24
N ASN A 38 -11.15 -24.36 8.08
CA ASN A 38 -10.03 -23.43 7.97
C ASN A 38 -8.82 -24.04 7.23
N ASN A 39 -9.02 -25.16 6.53
CA ASN A 39 -7.95 -25.84 5.79
C ASN A 39 -7.87 -25.31 4.36
N TRP A 40 -6.64 -25.22 3.84
CA TRP A 40 -6.34 -24.64 2.54
C TRP A 40 -5.56 -25.60 1.65
N LEU A 41 -5.82 -25.53 0.36
CA LEU A 41 -5.14 -26.30 -0.68
C LEU A 41 -4.35 -25.36 -1.59
N TYR A 42 -3.08 -25.65 -1.80
CA TYR A 42 -2.26 -24.88 -2.74
C TYR A 42 -2.60 -25.21 -4.20
N SER A 43 -2.69 -24.19 -5.05
CA SER A 43 -3.26 -24.28 -6.40
C SER A 43 -2.55 -25.28 -7.32
N MET A 44 -1.24 -25.46 -7.19
CA MET A 44 -0.46 -26.34 -8.07
C MET A 44 -0.89 -27.82 -7.99
N GLY A 45 -1.45 -28.26 -6.86
CA GLY A 45 -1.97 -29.63 -6.70
C GLY A 45 -3.45 -29.78 -7.07
N VAL A 46 -4.13 -28.70 -7.47
CA VAL A 46 -5.59 -28.65 -7.57
C VAL A 46 -6.03 -28.51 -9.03
N LYS A 47 -6.82 -29.49 -9.50
CA LYS A 47 -7.59 -29.35 -10.73
C LYS A 47 -9.00 -28.86 -10.38
N ALA A 48 -9.22 -27.56 -10.47
CA ALA A 48 -10.53 -26.96 -10.18
C ALA A 48 -11.58 -27.39 -11.22
N ALA A 49 -12.74 -27.85 -10.74
CA ALA A 49 -13.86 -28.24 -11.60
C ALA A 49 -14.65 -27.02 -12.12
N SER A 50 -14.58 -25.89 -11.41
CA SER A 50 -15.26 -24.63 -11.74
C SER A 50 -14.39 -23.44 -11.32
N LYS A 51 -14.59 -22.29 -11.98
CA LYS A 51 -13.92 -21.04 -11.60
C LYS A 51 -14.63 -20.44 -10.38
N LEU A 52 -13.83 -19.92 -9.44
CA LEU A 52 -14.29 -19.11 -8.32
C LEU A 52 -13.86 -17.65 -8.53
N PRO A 53 -14.59 -16.66 -7.96
CA PRO A 53 -14.07 -15.30 -7.82
C PRO A 53 -12.71 -15.33 -7.11
N VAL A 54 -11.77 -14.53 -7.59
CA VAL A 54 -10.43 -14.42 -7.01
C VAL A 54 -10.43 -13.29 -5.99
N HIS A 55 -10.10 -13.63 -4.76
CA HIS A 55 -9.88 -12.70 -3.66
C HIS A 55 -8.40 -12.32 -3.61
N ASN A 56 -8.10 -11.02 -3.51
CA ASN A 56 -6.72 -10.55 -3.37
C ASN A 56 -6.48 -10.21 -1.91
N TYR A 57 -5.73 -11.07 -1.22
CA TYR A 57 -5.44 -10.93 0.20
C TYR A 57 -4.87 -9.55 0.56
N ASP A 58 -3.93 -9.04 -0.24
CA ASP A 58 -3.25 -7.78 0.08
C ASP A 58 -4.21 -6.59 -0.02
N LEU A 59 -5.06 -6.55 -1.06
CA LEU A 59 -6.05 -5.48 -1.21
C LEU A 59 -7.16 -5.59 -0.16
N GLU A 60 -7.63 -6.80 0.14
CA GLU A 60 -8.73 -7.00 1.09
C GLU A 60 -8.33 -6.75 2.55
N GLN A 61 -7.03 -6.72 2.86
CA GLN A 61 -6.52 -6.56 4.23
C GLN A 61 -5.75 -5.25 4.45
N THR A 62 -5.37 -4.53 3.40
CA THR A 62 -4.54 -3.32 3.51
C THR A 62 -5.06 -2.18 2.65
N SER A 63 -4.73 -0.96 3.04
CA SER A 63 -4.97 0.25 2.23
C SER A 63 -3.76 0.52 1.36
N VAL A 64 -3.98 0.77 0.07
CA VAL A 64 -2.89 0.84 -0.90
C VAL A 64 -3.07 2.05 -1.83
N ILE A 65 -1.95 2.71 -2.14
CA ILE A 65 -1.86 3.77 -3.15
C ILE A 65 -0.84 3.42 -4.23
N LYS A 66 -0.85 4.21 -5.32
CA LYS A 66 0.16 4.24 -6.37
C LYS A 66 0.63 5.65 -6.65
N PHE A 67 1.93 5.78 -6.92
CA PHE A 67 2.52 7.03 -7.40
C PHE A 67 2.41 7.11 -8.92
N THR A 68 1.41 7.84 -9.42
CA THR A 68 1.15 8.02 -10.87
C THR A 68 1.99 9.12 -11.50
N GLN A 69 2.63 9.95 -10.66
CA GLN A 69 3.55 11.03 -11.02
C GLN A 69 4.66 11.15 -9.96
N THR A 70 5.72 11.90 -10.27
CA THR A 70 6.73 12.25 -9.27
C THR A 70 6.11 13.11 -8.19
N THR A 71 6.20 12.69 -6.93
CA THR A 71 5.42 13.26 -5.83
C THR A 71 6.32 13.62 -4.65
N ASP A 72 6.11 14.80 -4.07
CA ASP A 72 6.80 15.27 -2.88
C ASP A 72 6.32 14.55 -1.61
N LEU A 73 7.24 14.28 -0.70
CA LEU A 73 6.95 13.78 0.65
C LEU A 73 6.92 14.91 1.66
N TYR A 74 6.05 14.77 2.64
CA TYR A 74 5.77 15.75 3.67
C TYR A 74 6.01 15.16 5.06
N ASN A 75 6.37 16.03 6.00
CA ASN A 75 6.38 15.75 7.42
C ASN A 75 4.96 15.85 8.01
N ALA A 76 4.79 15.37 9.24
CA ALA A 76 3.51 15.47 9.97
C ALA A 76 3.07 16.93 10.24
N ASP A 77 3.97 17.91 10.15
CA ASP A 77 3.69 19.33 10.29
C ASP A 77 3.36 20.04 8.96
N GLY A 78 3.30 19.29 7.85
CA GLY A 78 3.00 19.79 6.51
C GLY A 78 4.16 20.47 5.80
N SER A 79 5.37 20.46 6.36
CA SER A 79 6.59 20.89 5.66
C SER A 79 7.09 19.80 4.70
N LEU A 80 7.80 20.21 3.64
CA LEU A 80 8.43 19.29 2.70
C LEU A 80 9.62 18.56 3.35
N GLN A 81 9.71 17.25 3.14
CA GLN A 81 10.89 16.46 3.50
C GLN A 81 12.08 16.66 2.54
N ASN A 82 11.86 17.37 1.43
CA ASN A 82 12.82 17.48 0.32
C ASN A 82 13.22 16.11 -0.25
N ILE A 83 12.28 15.16 -0.18
CA ILE A 83 12.37 13.82 -0.76
C ILE A 83 11.16 13.66 -1.68
N ARG A 84 11.36 13.04 -2.83
CA ARG A 84 10.32 12.72 -3.80
C ARG A 84 10.34 11.25 -4.16
N ILE A 85 9.16 10.69 -4.37
CA ILE A 85 8.99 9.37 -4.96
C ILE A 85 8.71 9.55 -6.45
N THR A 86 9.50 8.88 -7.29
CA THR A 86 9.27 8.87 -8.73
C THR A 86 8.02 8.04 -9.05
N LYS A 87 7.36 8.38 -10.15
CA LYS A 87 6.30 7.52 -10.71
C LYS A 87 6.78 6.08 -10.78
N ASN A 88 6.00 5.16 -10.23
CA ASN A 88 6.30 3.73 -10.27
C ASN A 88 5.01 2.90 -10.36
N SER A 89 5.17 1.61 -10.63
CA SER A 89 4.06 0.65 -10.68
C SER A 89 3.86 -0.12 -9.37
N GLU A 90 4.62 0.22 -8.32
CA GLU A 90 4.56 -0.48 -7.04
C GLU A 90 3.30 -0.09 -6.27
N TRP A 91 2.79 -1.04 -5.48
CA TRP A 91 1.75 -0.79 -4.50
C TRP A 91 2.39 -0.36 -3.19
N TRP A 92 1.95 0.78 -2.67
CA TRP A 92 2.45 1.34 -1.42
C TRP A 92 1.37 1.26 -0.36
N ARG A 93 1.69 0.60 0.76
CA ARG A 93 0.80 0.51 1.92
C ARG A 93 0.74 1.84 2.64
N VAL A 94 -0.46 2.17 3.09
CA VAL A 94 -0.77 3.33 3.93
C VAL A 94 -1.61 2.86 5.11
N ASP A 95 -1.44 3.48 6.27
CA ASP A 95 -2.14 3.06 7.51
C ASP A 95 -3.05 4.15 8.09
N LYS A 96 -2.89 5.40 7.65
CA LYS A 96 -3.69 6.55 8.10
C LYS A 96 -4.04 7.47 6.95
N LEU A 97 -5.22 8.06 7.09
CA LEU A 97 -5.70 9.20 6.31
C LEU A 97 -5.99 10.33 7.31
N LEU A 98 -5.54 11.55 7.01
CA LEU A 98 -5.67 12.69 7.90
C LEU A 98 -5.53 14.00 7.13
N TYR A 99 -6.06 15.07 7.70
CA TYR A 99 -5.77 16.42 7.26
C TYR A 99 -4.51 16.96 7.94
N ILE A 100 -3.60 17.53 7.15
CA ILE A 100 -2.41 18.22 7.62
C ILE A 100 -2.45 19.65 7.09
N TRP A 101 -2.15 20.63 7.94
CA TRP A 101 -2.00 22.01 7.53
C TRP A 101 -0.70 22.18 6.75
N VAL A 102 -0.77 22.65 5.50
CA VAL A 102 0.40 22.89 4.65
C VAL A 102 0.77 24.37 4.72
N PRO A 103 1.85 24.76 5.43
CA PRO A 103 2.15 26.17 5.67
C PRO A 103 2.41 26.97 4.39
N SER A 104 3.06 26.34 3.39
CA SER A 104 3.34 26.97 2.09
C SER A 104 2.10 27.24 1.25
N GLU A 105 0.99 26.53 1.52
CA GLU A 105 -0.28 26.69 0.81
C GLU A 105 -1.33 27.41 1.66
N ASN A 106 -1.07 27.63 2.95
CA ASN A 106 -1.96 28.25 3.92
C ASN A 106 -3.37 27.61 3.91
N LYS A 107 -3.41 26.28 3.86
CA LYS A 107 -4.63 25.46 3.91
C LYS A 107 -4.35 24.07 4.45
N ALA A 108 -5.38 23.41 4.96
CA ALA A 108 -5.34 21.99 5.28
C ALA A 108 -5.60 21.15 4.03
N GLU A 109 -4.77 20.14 3.81
CA GLU A 109 -4.88 19.18 2.73
C GLU A 109 -4.99 17.77 3.31
N GLU A 110 -5.57 16.85 2.54
CA GLU A 110 -5.69 15.45 2.93
C GLU A 110 -4.44 14.66 2.56
N PHE A 111 -3.93 13.85 3.49
CA PHE A 111 -2.69 13.09 3.35
C PHE A 111 -2.87 11.64 3.76
N TYR A 112 -2.14 10.76 3.08
CA TYR A 112 -1.87 9.41 3.54
C TYR A 112 -0.52 9.33 4.25
N HIS A 113 -0.46 8.62 5.38
CA HIS A 113 0.79 8.22 6.01
C HIS A 113 1.34 6.96 5.33
N LEU A 114 2.60 7.00 4.89
CA LEU A 114 3.26 5.89 4.22
C LEU A 114 3.73 4.84 5.24
N ALA A 115 3.33 3.58 5.03
CA ALA A 115 3.72 2.44 5.85
C ALA A 115 4.23 1.27 4.97
N PRO A 116 5.31 1.48 4.17
CA PRO A 116 5.78 0.48 3.22
C PRO A 116 6.36 -0.76 3.93
N ASP A 117 6.26 -1.92 3.29
CA ASP A 117 6.81 -3.19 3.82
C ASP A 117 8.34 -3.14 3.98
N SER A 118 9.03 -2.40 3.11
CA SER A 118 10.43 -2.05 3.24
C SER A 118 10.56 -0.55 3.40
N HIS A 119 11.28 -0.12 4.43
CA HIS A 119 11.55 1.29 4.67
C HIS A 119 12.60 1.83 3.69
N TRP A 120 13.54 1.00 3.21
CA TRP A 120 14.55 1.39 2.24
C TRP A 120 13.96 1.44 0.83
N LYS A 121 14.06 2.60 0.19
CA LYS A 121 13.45 2.91 -1.11
C LYS A 121 14.37 3.78 -1.96
N ASP A 122 14.28 3.59 -3.27
CA ASP A 122 14.86 4.51 -4.24
C ASP A 122 14.02 5.78 -4.31
N VAL A 123 14.67 6.92 -4.13
CA VAL A 123 14.02 8.23 -4.03
C VAL A 123 14.81 9.28 -4.80
N LEU A 124 14.20 10.44 -5.01
CA LEU A 124 14.89 11.66 -5.39
C LEU A 124 15.04 12.54 -4.14
N ARG A 125 16.27 12.81 -3.72
CA ARG A 125 16.55 13.70 -2.58
C ARG A 125 17.11 15.04 -3.07
N LEU A 126 16.62 16.14 -2.50
CA LEU A 126 17.20 17.46 -2.74
C LEU A 126 18.61 17.51 -2.16
N SER A 127 19.59 17.83 -3.00
CA SER A 127 20.96 18.01 -2.58
C SER A 127 21.28 19.48 -2.31
N ASN A 128 22.42 19.74 -1.66
CA ASN A 128 22.82 21.08 -1.24
C ASN A 128 23.00 22.09 -2.39
N ASN A 129 23.13 21.61 -3.63
CA ASN A 129 23.22 22.46 -4.82
C ASN A 129 21.84 22.86 -5.38
N GLY A 130 20.74 22.50 -4.69
CA GLY A 130 19.37 22.78 -5.12
C GLY A 130 18.81 21.81 -6.17
N GLN A 131 19.52 20.75 -6.52
CA GLN A 131 19.07 19.73 -7.47
C GLN A 131 18.65 18.44 -6.78
N TYR A 132 17.60 17.80 -7.29
CA TYR A 132 17.20 16.46 -6.90
C TYR A 132 18.11 15.41 -7.53
N VAL A 133 18.65 14.53 -6.71
CA VAL A 133 19.52 13.41 -7.11
C VAL A 133 18.93 12.09 -6.66
N ASN A 134 19.21 11.01 -7.39
CA ASN A 134 18.81 9.66 -6.97
C ASN A 134 19.54 9.29 -5.68
N ASP A 135 18.81 8.70 -4.74
CA ASP A 135 19.34 8.19 -3.48
C ASP A 135 18.59 6.90 -3.10
N HIS A 136 19.21 6.09 -2.25
CA HIS A 136 18.61 4.88 -1.70
C HIS A 136 18.65 4.98 -0.17
N MET A 137 17.51 5.26 0.44
CA MET A 137 17.46 5.63 1.86
C MET A 137 16.18 5.15 2.55
N PRO A 138 16.18 5.03 3.89
CA PRO A 138 14.97 4.71 4.63
C PRO A 138 14.00 5.90 4.64
N ILE A 139 12.75 5.68 4.22
CA ILE A 139 11.64 6.61 4.42
C ILE A 139 11.11 6.43 5.84
N LYS A 140 11.03 7.52 6.60
CA LYS A 140 10.55 7.52 7.99
C LYS A 140 9.47 8.58 8.15
N ASP A 141 8.34 8.19 8.73
CA ASP A 141 7.22 9.07 9.09
C ASP A 141 6.92 10.09 7.99
N ALA A 142 6.59 9.57 6.82
CA ALA A 142 6.41 10.36 5.61
C ALA A 142 4.95 10.34 5.18
N TYR A 143 4.50 11.48 4.70
CA TYR A 143 3.13 11.71 4.29
C TYR A 143 3.11 12.11 2.81
N VAL A 144 2.06 11.70 2.12
CA VAL A 144 1.83 12.07 0.71
C VAL A 144 0.44 12.64 0.55
N LYS A 145 0.33 13.73 -0.21
CA LYS A 145 -0.95 14.40 -0.46
C LYS A 145 -1.86 13.48 -1.27
N ALA A 146 -3.10 13.32 -0.83
CA ALA A 146 -4.06 12.42 -1.45
C ALA A 146 -4.38 12.81 -2.91
N SER A 147 -4.30 14.10 -3.25
CA SER A 147 -4.53 14.61 -4.61
C SER A 147 -3.45 14.22 -5.62
N ASP A 148 -2.25 13.85 -5.15
CA ASP A 148 -1.07 13.67 -6.00
C ASP A 148 -0.79 12.19 -6.30
N ILE A 149 -1.64 11.30 -5.77
CA ILE A 149 -1.54 9.84 -5.89
C ILE A 149 -2.85 9.23 -6.36
N GLU A 150 -2.82 7.94 -6.71
CA GLU A 150 -4.01 7.16 -7.00
C GLU A 150 -4.25 6.16 -5.87
N PHE A 151 -5.43 6.21 -5.24
CA PHE A 151 -5.86 5.16 -4.31
C PHE A 151 -6.26 3.91 -5.10
N VAL A 152 -5.77 2.74 -4.69
CA VAL A 152 -6.07 1.49 -5.38
C VAL A 152 -7.48 1.03 -5.03
N GLU A 153 -8.35 1.01 -6.04
CA GLU A 153 -9.72 0.51 -5.93
C GLU A 153 -9.74 -0.93 -5.41
N ASN A 154 -10.73 -1.24 -4.56
CA ASN A 154 -10.88 -2.51 -3.82
C ASN A 154 -9.87 -2.75 -2.69
N SER A 155 -8.93 -1.83 -2.44
CA SER A 155 -8.15 -1.85 -1.20
C SER A 155 -8.97 -1.31 -0.02
N VAL A 156 -8.55 -1.59 1.21
CA VAL A 156 -9.28 -1.15 2.42
C VAL A 156 -9.35 0.39 2.43
N LYS A 157 -10.55 0.97 2.42
CA LYS A 157 -10.73 2.43 2.46
C LYS A 157 -10.48 2.98 3.86
N LEU A 158 -9.62 4.00 3.95
CA LEU A 158 -9.39 4.75 5.19
C LEU A 158 -10.37 5.92 5.31
N THR A 159 -10.68 6.29 6.55
CA THR A 159 -11.41 7.51 6.89
C THR A 159 -10.46 8.51 7.55
N PRO A 160 -10.55 9.81 7.24
CA PRO A 160 -9.75 10.82 7.91
C PRO A 160 -9.89 10.74 9.43
N SER A 161 -8.76 10.74 10.13
CA SER A 161 -8.72 10.67 11.61
C SER A 161 -8.97 12.01 12.31
N ASN A 162 -8.95 13.11 11.56
CA ASN A 162 -9.25 14.46 11.99
C ASN A 162 -9.97 15.22 10.86
N THR A 163 -10.27 16.48 11.11
CA THR A 163 -10.88 17.43 10.15
C THR A 163 -9.89 18.51 9.73
N ALA A 164 -10.17 19.17 8.61
CA ALA A 164 -9.40 20.33 8.15
C ALA A 164 -9.31 21.45 9.22
N ALA A 165 -10.39 21.70 9.95
CA ALA A 165 -10.44 22.71 11.01
C ALA A 165 -9.55 22.33 12.21
N GLU A 166 -9.49 21.05 12.57
CA GLU A 166 -8.60 20.58 13.64
C GLU A 166 -7.13 20.69 13.22
N ALA A 167 -6.80 20.37 11.97
CA ALA A 167 -5.45 20.54 11.44
C ALA A 167 -4.99 22.01 11.45
N GLU A 168 -5.85 22.92 11.02
CA GLU A 168 -5.60 24.36 11.07
C GLU A 168 -5.43 24.87 12.51
N ALA A 169 -6.31 24.45 13.42
CA ALA A 169 -6.25 24.83 14.82
C ALA A 169 -4.97 24.32 15.50
N ALA A 170 -4.51 23.12 15.14
CA ALA A 170 -3.26 22.56 15.66
C ALA A 170 -2.03 23.33 15.19
N ALA A 171 -2.01 23.80 13.94
CA ALA A 171 -0.89 24.56 13.38
C ALA A 171 -0.77 26.01 13.91
N LYS A 172 -1.83 26.54 14.54
CA LYS A 172 -1.90 27.90 15.08
C LYS A 172 -1.63 28.00 16.59
N LYS A 173 -1.34 26.88 17.25
CA LYS A 173 -0.96 26.82 18.67
C LYS A 173 0.53 27.02 18.83
#